data_AF-A0A942GUZ1-F1
#
_entry.id   AF-A0A942GUZ1-F1
#
_cell.length_a   1.000
_cell.length_b   1.000
_cell.length_c   1.000
_cell.angle_alpha   90.00
_cell.angle_beta   90.00
_cell.angle_gamma   90.00
#
_symmetry.space_group_name_H-M   'P 1'
#
loop_
_entity.id
_entity.type
_entity.pdbx_description
1 polymer ?
#
loop_
_entity_poly.entity_id
_entity_poly.type
_entity_poly.pdbx_seq_one_letter_code
_entity_poly.pdbx_strand_id
1 'polypeptide(L)'
;MSVFGKVSVGFLALVACGCGGSHSIVGEWEGIMAVPHNGIAAKCRFNDDQTFWMQVDMAGMSGKVGGKYQFGGDQLSLNSNQDAIEYKGLDPHLKKLFVEQVKMATASRKGKVTWRKDNQFILVSEEGTSTFTRLNQKDPS
;
A
#
# COMPACT_ATOMS: atom_id res chain seq x y z
N MET A 1 -13.26 60.83 7.19
CA MET A 1 -13.98 59.54 7.17
C MET A 1 -13.12 58.53 6.41
N SER A 2 -12.62 57.51 7.12
CA SER A 2 -12.58 56.07 6.76
C SER A 2 -13.14 55.66 5.37
N VAL A 3 -12.61 54.72 4.57
CA VAL A 3 -12.15 53.33 4.86
C VAL A 3 -11.54 52.68 3.57
N PHE A 4 -10.43 51.92 3.73
CA PHE A 4 -9.99 50.64 3.07
C PHE A 4 -10.00 50.47 1.52
N GLY A 5 -9.11 49.69 0.88
CA GLY A 5 -8.39 48.53 1.42
C GLY A 5 -7.28 47.94 0.54
N LYS A 6 -6.28 47.41 1.28
CA LYS A 6 -5.52 46.17 1.11
C LYS A 6 -4.85 45.90 -0.24
N VAL A 7 -3.58 46.31 -0.33
CA VAL A 7 -2.59 45.72 -1.24
C VAL A 7 -2.18 44.35 -0.72
N SER A 8 -2.40 43.33 -1.56
CA SER A 8 -1.93 41.96 -1.41
C SER A 8 -0.40 41.91 -1.38
N VAL A 9 0.20 41.44 -0.29
CA VAL A 9 1.60 41.03 -0.28
C VAL A 9 1.77 39.79 0.59
N GLY A 10 2.31 38.73 -0.02
CA GLY A 10 3.19 37.80 0.67
C GLY A 10 2.54 36.56 1.27
N PHE A 11 2.16 35.60 0.42
CA PHE A 11 2.04 34.20 0.83
C PHE A 11 3.45 33.70 1.18
N LEU A 12 3.84 33.76 2.45
CA LEU A 12 5.02 33.06 2.97
C LEU A 12 4.72 31.55 2.95
N ALA A 13 4.91 30.92 1.79
CA ALA A 13 5.11 29.48 1.73
C ALA A 13 6.50 29.18 2.28
N LEU A 14 6.63 29.05 3.60
CA LEU A 14 7.74 28.29 4.19
C LEU A 14 7.57 26.85 3.71
N VAL A 15 8.24 26.53 2.62
CA VAL A 15 8.56 25.17 2.25
C VAL A 15 9.48 24.64 3.34
N ALA A 16 8.91 24.07 4.38
CA ALA A 16 9.64 23.19 5.26
C ALA A 16 10.03 21.96 4.45
N CYS A 17 11.15 22.04 3.75
CA CYS A 17 11.93 20.89 3.31
C CYS A 17 12.44 20.20 4.57
N GLY A 18 11.55 19.47 5.25
CA GLY A 18 11.94 18.46 6.21
C GLY A 18 12.74 17.41 5.44
N CYS A 19 14.03 17.33 5.75
CA CYS A 19 14.99 16.39 5.21
C CYS A 19 14.51 14.96 5.54
N GLY A 20 13.65 14.41 4.69
CA GLY A 20 13.19 13.04 4.80
C GLY A 20 14.26 12.15 4.19
N GLY A 21 14.86 11.27 4.99
CA GLY A 21 15.51 10.09 4.43
C GLY A 21 14.56 9.48 3.41
N SER A 22 15.02 9.24 2.19
CA SER A 22 14.17 8.72 1.11
C SER A 22 13.88 7.25 1.39
N HIS A 23 12.90 6.97 2.24
CA HIS A 23 12.39 5.62 2.41
C HIS A 23 11.75 5.19 1.09
N SER A 24 12.42 4.30 0.37
CA SER A 24 11.88 3.74 -0.86
C SER A 24 10.83 2.70 -0.52
N ILE A 25 9.68 2.77 -1.18
CA ILE A 25 8.65 1.71 -1.12
C ILE A 25 9.00 0.52 -2.02
N VAL A 26 9.89 0.71 -3.01
CA VAL A 26 10.31 -0.33 -3.95
C VAL A 26 11.00 -1.47 -3.21
N GLY A 27 10.56 -2.70 -3.46
CA GLY A 27 11.03 -3.90 -2.79
C GLY A 27 9.93 -4.92 -2.53
N GLU A 28 10.30 -6.04 -1.92
CA GLU A 28 9.39 -7.08 -1.46
C GLU A 28 9.06 -6.88 0.02
N TRP A 29 7.82 -7.18 0.38
CA TRP A 29 7.27 -6.95 1.70
C TRP A 29 6.34 -8.08 2.09
N GLU A 30 6.26 -8.38 3.38
CA GLU A 30 5.28 -9.27 3.98
C GLU A 30 4.60 -8.60 5.16
N GLY A 31 3.33 -8.88 5.38
CA GLY A 31 2.59 -8.18 6.40
C GLY A 31 1.17 -8.65 6.57
N ILE A 32 0.46 -7.89 7.39
CA ILE A 32 -0.98 -8.05 7.61
C ILE A 32 -1.68 -6.88 6.94
N MET A 33 -2.58 -7.21 6.02
CA MET A 33 -3.46 -6.28 5.36
C MET A 33 -4.76 -6.13 6.13
N ALA A 34 -5.18 -4.88 6.35
CA ALA A 34 -6.52 -4.60 6.84
C ALA A 34 -7.54 -4.88 5.74
N VAL A 35 -8.54 -5.69 6.08
CA VAL A 35 -9.76 -5.91 5.31
C VAL A 35 -10.96 -5.67 6.23
N PRO A 36 -12.18 -5.46 5.71
CA PRO A 36 -13.35 -5.31 6.56
C PRO A 36 -13.44 -6.43 7.61
N HIS A 37 -13.48 -6.05 8.88
CA HIS A 37 -13.63 -6.92 10.05
C HIS A 37 -12.47 -7.90 10.37
N ASN A 38 -11.38 -7.96 9.59
CA ASN A 38 -10.28 -8.91 9.80
C ASN A 38 -8.93 -8.41 9.26
N GLY A 39 -7.85 -9.14 9.60
CA GLY A 39 -6.54 -8.97 9.00
C GLY A 39 -6.17 -10.19 8.15
N ILE A 40 -5.58 -9.98 6.97
CA ILE A 40 -5.13 -11.06 6.08
C ILE A 40 -3.63 -10.97 5.86
N ALA A 41 -2.93 -12.10 6.02
CA ALA A 41 -1.51 -12.18 5.71
C ALA A 41 -1.30 -12.01 4.19
N ALA A 42 -0.41 -11.10 3.82
CA ALA A 42 -0.12 -10.78 2.43
C ALA A 42 1.37 -10.58 2.21
N LYS A 43 1.82 -10.98 1.02
CA LYS A 43 3.12 -10.58 0.46
C LYS A 43 2.88 -9.61 -0.67
N CYS A 44 3.70 -8.59 -0.82
CA CYS A 44 3.62 -7.69 -1.96
C CYS A 44 4.99 -7.28 -2.44
N ARG A 45 5.07 -6.84 -3.69
CA ARG A 45 6.27 -6.26 -4.27
C ARG A 45 5.92 -5.01 -5.04
N PHE A 46 6.66 -3.95 -4.80
CA PHE A 46 6.62 -2.71 -5.56
C PHE A 46 7.88 -2.63 -6.44
N ASN A 47 7.70 -2.37 -7.73
CA ASN A 47 8.80 -2.27 -8.70
C ASN A 47 9.05 -0.81 -9.10
N ASP A 48 10.25 -0.50 -9.58
CA ASP A 48 10.62 0.86 -10.02
C ASP A 48 9.77 1.40 -11.18
N ASP A 49 9.14 0.53 -11.96
CA ASP A 49 8.26 0.87 -13.09
C ASP A 49 6.82 1.22 -12.67
N GLN A 50 6.58 1.45 -11.38
CA GLN A 50 5.26 1.75 -10.80
C GLN A 50 4.24 0.59 -10.92
N THR A 51 4.71 -0.63 -11.19
CA THR A 51 3.90 -1.84 -11.07
C THR A 51 4.05 -2.48 -9.70
N PHE A 52 3.04 -3.22 -9.28
CA PHE A 52 3.12 -4.04 -8.08
C PHE A 52 2.42 -5.39 -8.26
N TRP A 53 2.75 -6.33 -7.40
CA TRP A 53 1.91 -7.50 -7.16
C TRP A 53 1.65 -7.69 -5.68
N MET A 54 0.57 -8.39 -5.39
CA MET A 54 0.13 -8.74 -4.05
C MET A 54 -0.35 -10.18 -4.06
N GLN A 55 0.11 -10.96 -3.09
CA GLN A 55 -0.24 -12.35 -2.90
C GLN A 55 -0.85 -12.54 -1.53
N VAL A 56 -1.96 -13.26 -1.49
CA VAL A 56 -2.67 -13.65 -0.28
C VAL A 56 -2.70 -15.17 -0.24
N ASP A 57 -2.27 -15.73 0.88
CA ASP A 57 -2.29 -17.17 1.12
C ASP A 57 -3.32 -17.48 2.23
N MET A 58 -4.32 -18.32 1.93
CA MET A 58 -5.36 -18.72 2.90
C MET A 58 -5.73 -20.19 2.71
N ALA A 59 -5.76 -20.95 3.81
CA ALA A 59 -6.24 -22.34 3.82
C ALA A 59 -5.61 -23.24 2.73
N GLY A 60 -4.30 -23.09 2.47
CA GLY A 60 -3.58 -23.86 1.46
C GLY A 60 -3.77 -23.40 0.01
N MET A 61 -4.59 -22.36 -0.20
CA MET A 61 -4.78 -21.70 -1.50
C MET A 61 -3.95 -20.41 -1.54
N SER A 62 -3.44 -20.08 -2.73
CA SER A 62 -2.71 -18.85 -2.98
C SER A 62 -3.38 -18.06 -4.10
N GLY A 63 -3.53 -16.76 -3.90
CA GLY A 63 -4.14 -15.82 -4.83
C GLY A 63 -3.23 -14.62 -5.04
N LYS A 64 -2.86 -14.35 -6.29
CA LYS A 64 -1.95 -13.27 -6.66
C LYS A 64 -2.62 -12.29 -7.63
N VAL A 65 -2.47 -11.01 -7.36
CA VAL A 65 -3.04 -9.90 -8.12
C VAL A 65 -1.96 -8.88 -8.44
N GLY A 66 -1.90 -8.45 -9.69
CA GLY A 66 -1.01 -7.39 -10.16
C GLY A 66 -1.73 -6.06 -10.34
N GLY A 67 -0.99 -4.96 -10.40
CA GLY A 67 -1.57 -3.64 -10.62
C GLY A 67 -0.52 -2.55 -10.82
N LYS A 68 -0.99 -1.30 -10.79
CA LYS A 68 -0.15 -0.09 -10.79
C LYS A 68 -0.26 0.62 -9.45
N TYR A 69 0.83 1.24 -9.01
CA TYR A 69 0.83 2.06 -7.80
C TYR A 69 1.38 3.46 -8.07
N GLN A 70 1.02 4.40 -7.20
CA GLN A 70 1.63 5.72 -7.13
C GLN A 70 2.03 5.99 -5.69
N PHE A 71 3.27 6.42 -5.47
CA PHE A 71 3.77 6.78 -4.16
C PHE A 71 4.44 8.15 -4.22
N GLY A 72 4.00 9.07 -3.37
CA GLY A 72 4.54 10.43 -3.31
C GLY A 72 4.27 11.08 -1.97
N GLY A 73 5.30 11.70 -1.38
CA GLY A 73 5.26 12.19 -0.01
C GLY A 73 5.00 11.04 0.96
N ASP A 74 3.85 11.06 1.63
CA ASP A 74 3.38 10.00 2.52
C ASP A 74 2.14 9.27 1.98
N GLN A 75 1.77 9.46 0.70
CA GLN A 75 0.55 8.89 0.12
C GLN A 75 0.88 7.73 -0.81
N LEU A 76 0.23 6.59 -0.58
CA LEU A 76 0.24 5.43 -1.47
C LEU A 76 -1.15 5.23 -2.08
N SER A 77 -1.20 5.06 -3.39
CA SER A 77 -2.40 4.67 -4.13
C SER A 77 -2.12 3.37 -4.88
N LEU A 78 -3.00 2.38 -4.72
CA LEU A 78 -2.94 1.07 -5.38
C LEU A 78 -4.13 0.94 -6.33
N ASN A 79 -3.85 0.56 -7.57
CA ASN A 79 -4.85 0.22 -8.56
C ASN A 79 -4.62 -1.21 -9.04
N SER A 80 -5.41 -2.15 -8.49
CA SER A 80 -5.27 -3.59 -8.73
C SER A 80 -6.11 -4.04 -9.91
N ASN A 81 -5.55 -4.91 -10.76
CA ASN A 81 -6.31 -5.58 -11.81
C ASN A 81 -6.96 -6.86 -11.27
N GLN A 82 -8.14 -6.70 -10.67
CA GLN A 82 -8.89 -7.79 -10.03
C GLN A 82 -9.50 -8.82 -11.01
N ASP A 83 -9.43 -8.58 -12.31
CA ASP A 83 -9.87 -9.55 -13.32
C ASP A 83 -8.75 -10.55 -13.67
N ALA A 84 -7.50 -10.24 -13.32
CA ALA A 84 -6.31 -11.03 -13.60
C ALA A 84 -5.77 -11.76 -12.36
N ILE A 85 -6.66 -12.26 -11.49
CA ILE A 85 -6.24 -13.00 -10.28
C ILE A 85 -5.71 -14.38 -10.69
N GLU A 86 -4.44 -14.62 -10.44
CA GLU A 86 -3.81 -15.93 -10.54
C GLU A 86 -4.06 -16.71 -9.25
N TYR A 87 -4.36 -18.01 -9.35
CA TYR A 87 -4.59 -18.84 -8.17
C TYR A 87 -4.02 -20.25 -8.33
N LYS A 88 -3.63 -20.87 -7.22
CA LYS A 88 -3.10 -22.26 -7.15
C LYS A 88 -3.73 -23.04 -5.99
N GLY A 89 -3.85 -24.37 -6.16
CA GLY A 89 -4.18 -25.32 -5.10
C GLY A 89 -5.66 -25.63 -4.86
N LEU A 90 -6.51 -25.69 -5.89
CA LEU A 90 -7.96 -25.58 -5.71
C LEU A 90 -8.77 -26.87 -5.76
N ASP A 91 -9.51 -27.09 -4.68
CA ASP A 91 -10.88 -27.62 -4.73
C ASP A 91 -11.80 -26.58 -5.43
N PRO A 92 -12.48 -26.95 -6.53
CA PRO A 92 -13.41 -26.06 -7.24
C PRO A 92 -14.52 -25.45 -6.39
N HIS A 93 -14.93 -26.10 -5.29
CA HIS A 93 -16.05 -25.66 -4.45
C HIS A 93 -15.67 -24.44 -3.58
N LEU A 94 -14.41 -24.33 -3.18
CA LEU A 94 -13.90 -23.22 -2.36
C LEU A 94 -13.43 -22.03 -3.20
N LYS A 95 -13.26 -22.23 -4.50
CA LYS A 95 -12.72 -21.25 -5.44
C LYS A 95 -13.45 -19.91 -5.40
N LYS A 96 -14.79 -19.93 -5.45
CA LYS A 96 -15.58 -18.69 -5.53
C LYS A 96 -15.40 -17.84 -4.27
N LEU A 97 -15.50 -18.46 -3.09
CA LEU A 97 -15.31 -17.77 -1.82
C LEU A 97 -13.88 -17.23 -1.68
N PHE A 98 -12.89 -18.02 -2.10
CA PHE A 98 -11.49 -17.60 -2.08
C PHE A 98 -11.25 -16.39 -2.99
N VAL A 99 -11.73 -16.42 -4.24
CA VAL A 99 -11.56 -15.32 -5.20
C VAL A 99 -12.20 -14.04 -4.68
N GLU A 100 -13.40 -14.11 -4.10
CA GLU A 100 -14.05 -12.94 -3.49
C GLU A 100 -13.22 -12.34 -2.33
N GLN A 101 -12.66 -13.19 -1.47
CA GLN A 101 -11.79 -12.74 -0.38
C GLN A 101 -10.49 -12.11 -0.89
N VAL A 102 -9.87 -12.68 -1.92
CA VAL A 102 -8.69 -12.09 -2.57
C VAL A 102 -9.06 -10.75 -3.19
N LYS A 103 -10.20 -10.62 -3.88
CA LYS A 103 -10.65 -9.33 -4.42
C LYS A 103 -10.80 -8.27 -3.34
N MET A 104 -11.45 -8.59 -2.22
CA MET A 104 -11.59 -7.65 -1.10
C MET A 104 -10.23 -7.27 -0.51
N ALA A 105 -9.34 -8.24 -0.32
CA ALA A 105 -7.99 -7.98 0.18
C ALA A 105 -7.19 -7.10 -0.78
N THR A 106 -7.21 -7.39 -2.07
CA THR A 106 -6.42 -6.65 -3.06
C THR A 106 -7.20 -5.50 -3.70
N ALA A 107 -8.27 -5.02 -3.08
CA ALA A 107 -9.04 -3.88 -3.58
C ALA A 107 -8.14 -2.65 -3.72
N SER A 108 -8.37 -1.91 -4.81
CA SER A 108 -7.75 -0.63 -5.07
C SER A 108 -8.01 0.29 -3.88
N ARG A 109 -6.94 0.86 -3.34
CA ARG A 109 -7.00 1.61 -2.08
C ARG A 109 -5.98 2.73 -2.06
N LYS A 110 -6.29 3.76 -1.30
CA LYS A 110 -5.40 4.88 -1.02
C LYS A 110 -5.21 5.00 0.48
N GLY A 111 -3.99 5.30 0.91
CA GLY A 111 -3.71 5.50 2.32
C GLY A 111 -2.42 6.24 2.57
N LYS A 112 -2.27 6.67 3.83
CA LYS A 112 -1.06 7.30 4.34
C LYS A 112 -0.06 6.23 4.77
N VAL A 113 1.16 6.34 4.29
CA VAL A 113 2.31 5.52 4.69
C VAL A 113 3.04 6.21 5.84
N THR A 114 3.18 5.50 6.95
CA THR A 114 4.03 5.90 8.07
C THR A 114 5.16 4.91 8.21
N TRP A 115 6.40 5.39 8.24
CA TRP A 115 7.58 4.57 8.45
C TRP A 115 7.81 4.36 9.96
N ARG A 116 7.96 3.11 10.40
CA ARG A 116 8.39 2.80 11.78
C ARG A 116 9.88 2.56 11.86
N LYS A 117 10.45 1.92 10.83
CA LYS A 117 11.87 1.59 10.66
C LYS A 117 12.16 1.57 9.15
N ASP A 118 13.43 1.49 8.76
CA ASP A 118 13.82 1.40 7.35
C ASP A 118 13.26 0.15 6.63
N ASN A 119 12.86 -0.84 7.41
CA ASN A 119 12.32 -2.10 6.93
C ASN A 119 10.86 -2.33 7.30
N GLN A 120 10.16 -1.32 7.83
CA GLN A 120 8.75 -1.46 8.18
C GLN A 120 7.97 -0.20 7.86
N PHE A 121 6.91 -0.37 7.08
CA PHE A 121 5.93 0.69 6.84
C PHE A 121 4.53 0.26 7.30
N ILE A 122 3.74 1.27 7.65
CA ILE A 122 2.35 1.14 8.03
C ILE A 122 1.51 1.90 7.02
N LEU A 123 0.55 1.24 6.41
CA LEU A 123 -0.45 1.86 5.53
C LEU A 123 -1.74 2.06 6.34
N VAL A 124 -2.14 3.31 6.52
CA VAL A 124 -3.42 3.70 7.12
C VAL A 124 -4.36 4.10 6.00
N SER A 125 -5.40 3.30 5.77
CA SER A 125 -6.46 3.55 4.78
C SER A 125 -7.85 3.49 5.45
N GLU A 126 -8.91 3.68 4.66
CA GLU A 126 -10.30 3.63 5.16
C GLU A 126 -10.66 2.24 5.71
N GLU A 127 -10.05 1.18 5.16
CA GLU A 127 -10.26 -0.21 5.60
C GLU A 127 -9.53 -0.53 6.91
N GLY A 128 -8.60 0.33 7.34
CA GLY A 128 -7.87 0.19 8.59
C GLY A 128 -6.36 0.32 8.44
N THR A 129 -5.64 -0.26 9.41
CA THR A 129 -4.17 -0.17 9.49
C THR A 129 -3.53 -1.48 9.06
N SER A 130 -2.74 -1.42 7.98
CA SER A 130 -1.94 -2.54 7.48
C SER A 130 -0.47 -2.33 7.85
N THR A 131 0.23 -3.38 8.26
CA THR A 131 1.65 -3.30 8.63
C THR A 131 2.46 -4.25 7.76
N PHE A 132 3.53 -3.75 7.15
CA PHE A 132 4.39 -4.50 6.25
C PHE A 132 5.86 -4.39 6.65
N THR A 133 6.55 -5.52 6.62
CA THR A 133 7.98 -5.65 6.90
C THR A 133 8.69 -6.09 5.62
N ARG A 134 9.85 -5.50 5.33
CA ARG A 134 10.59 -5.74 4.10
C ARG A 134 11.16 -7.16 4.10
N LEU A 135 10.92 -7.89 3.01
CA LEU A 135 11.53 -9.17 2.74
C LEU A 135 12.94 -8.97 2.20
N ASN A 136 13.89 -9.81 2.63
CA ASN A 136 15.28 -9.85 2.13
C ASN A 136 16.08 -8.54 2.31
N GLN A 137 16.05 -7.92 3.50
CA GLN A 137 17.22 -7.13 3.89
C GLN A 137 18.38 -8.11 4.02
N LYS A 138 19.30 -8.13 3.04
CA LYS A 138 20.67 -8.50 3.39
C LYS A 138 21.08 -7.50 4.46
N ASP A 139 21.28 -8.02 5.68
CA ASP A 139 21.92 -7.26 6.74
C ASP A 139 23.17 -6.62 6.13
N PRO A 140 23.34 -5.29 6.19
CA PRO A 140 24.59 -4.68 5.80
C PRO A 140 25.62 -5.05 6.89
N SER A 141 26.14 -6.26 6.82
CA SER A 141 27.33 -6.70 7.55
C SER A 141 28.56 -5.93 7.06
#